data_AF-A0A2V9AHZ5-F1
#
_entry.id   AF-A0A2V9AHZ5-F1
#
_cell.length_a   1.000
_cell.length_b   1.000
_cell.length_c   1.000
_cell.angle_alpha   90.00
_cell.angle_beta   90.00
_cell.angle_gamma   90.00
#
_symmetry.space_group_name_H-M   'P 1'
#
loop_
_entity.id
_entity.type
_entity.pdbx_description
1 polymer ?
#
loop_
_entity_poly.entity_id
_entity_poly.type
_entity_poly.pdbx_seq_one_letter_code
_entity_poly.pdbx_strand_id
1 'polypeptide(L)' 'MLNRTTVQGAVNAGKGVLRLEPCWVPRSFMIPGRRLKLHPDDLYAFGAHRGGINERWFSSTTKASNGPATTPDEGLSYV' A
#
# COMPACT_ATOMS: atom_id res chain seq x y z
N MET A 1 -13.15 17.02 1.17
CA MET A 1 -12.88 17.22 2.61
C MET A 1 -13.22 15.93 3.36
N LEU A 2 -12.41 15.54 4.35
CA LEU A 2 -12.69 14.40 5.22
C LEU A 2 -13.99 14.64 6.02
N ASN A 3 -14.95 13.72 5.92
CA ASN A 3 -16.22 13.79 6.65
C ASN A 3 -16.10 13.01 7.97
N ARG A 4 -16.21 13.71 9.10
CA ARG A 4 -16.13 13.13 10.45
C ARG A 4 -17.11 11.97 10.65
N THR A 5 -18.32 12.08 10.13
CA THR A 5 -19.35 11.03 10.25
C THR A 5 -18.91 9.74 9.57
N THR A 6 -18.29 9.85 8.40
CA THR A 6 -17.78 8.69 7.65
C THR A 6 -16.65 7.99 8.41
N VAL A 7 -15.68 8.75 8.94
CA VAL A 7 -14.58 8.19 9.73
C VAL A 7 -15.10 7.49 10.99
N GLN A 8 -16.03 8.14 11.71
CA GLN A 8 -16.61 7.56 12.92
C GLN A 8 -17.38 6.28 12.61
N GLY A 9 -18.11 6.22 11.48
CA GLY A 9 -18.79 5.03 11.00
C GLY A 9 -17.83 3.85 10.78
N ALA A 10 -16.72 4.08 10.09
CA ALA A 10 -15.71 3.04 9.83
C ALA A 10 -15.07 2.50 11.13
N VAL A 11 -14.71 3.39 12.05
CA VAL A 11 -14.16 3.01 13.36
C VAL A 11 -15.17 2.20 14.18
N ASN A 12 -16.43 2.63 14.21
CA ASN A 12 -17.49 1.94 14.95
C ASN A 12 -17.77 0.54 14.38
N ALA A 13 -17.85 0.42 13.05
CA ALA A 13 -18.02 -0.88 12.38
C ALA A 13 -16.86 -1.85 12.69
N GLY A 14 -15.64 -1.31 12.80
CA GLY A 14 -14.46 -2.04 13.23
C GLY A 14 -14.33 -2.26 14.74
N LYS A 15 -15.33 -1.89 15.55
CA LYS A 15 -15.33 -1.98 17.02
C LYS A 15 -14.11 -1.29 17.66
N GLY A 16 -13.76 -0.11 17.15
CA GLY A 16 -12.59 0.66 17.58
C GLY A 16 -11.32 0.40 16.79
N VAL A 17 -11.34 -0.52 15.82
CA VAL A 17 -10.19 -0.81 14.92
C VAL A 17 -10.47 -0.29 13.52
N LEU A 18 -9.69 0.69 13.07
CA LEU A 18 -9.74 1.17 11.69
C LEU A 18 -8.91 0.23 10.79
N ARG A 19 -9.56 -0.49 9.89
CA ARG A 19 -8.88 -1.39 8.96
C ARG A 19 -8.43 -0.60 7.74
N LEU A 20 -7.15 -0.75 7.39
CA LEU A 20 -6.56 -0.12 6.21
C LEU A 20 -6.44 -1.12 5.07
N GLU A 21 -6.63 -0.63 3.85
CA GLU A 21 -6.26 -1.37 2.65
C GLU A 21 -4.75 -1.63 2.60
N PRO A 22 -4.29 -2.73 1.98
CA PRO A 22 -2.88 -2.98 1.79
C PRO A 22 -2.21 -1.88 0.94
N CYS A 23 -1.08 -1.36 1.42
CA CYS A 23 -0.25 -0.40 0.68
C CYS A 23 1.08 -1.04 0.30
N TRP A 24 1.14 -1.57 -0.93
CA TRP A 24 2.32 -2.25 -1.49
C TRP A 24 3.15 -1.28 -2.31
N VAL A 25 4.47 -1.35 -2.12
CA VAL A 25 5.39 -0.44 -2.81
C VAL A 25 6.48 -1.24 -3.53
N PRO A 26 6.57 -1.14 -4.87
CA PRO A 26 7.59 -1.83 -5.65
C PRO A 26 8.94 -1.08 -5.62
N ARG A 27 10.03 -1.82 -5.85
CA ARG A 27 11.38 -1.25 -5.95
C ARG A 27 12.11 -1.88 -7.14
N SER A 28 12.48 -1.06 -8.12
CA SER A 28 13.07 -1.48 -9.40
C SER A 28 14.43 -2.18 -9.27
N PHE A 29 15.19 -1.88 -8.20
CA PHE A 29 16.56 -2.37 -8.00
C PHE A 29 16.66 -3.53 -6.98
N MET A 30 15.55 -3.99 -6.40
CA MET A 30 15.56 -5.02 -5.36
C MET A 30 14.73 -6.24 -5.76
N ILE A 31 15.28 -7.42 -5.49
CA ILE A 31 14.61 -8.71 -5.71
C ILE A 31 13.80 -9.09 -4.46
N PRO A 32 12.52 -9.51 -4.60
CA PRO A 32 11.71 -9.90 -3.45
C PRO A 32 12.26 -11.10 -2.67
N GLY A 33 12.70 -10.84 -1.44
CA GLY A 33 13.11 -11.87 -0.49
C GLY A 33 11.94 -12.63 0.18
N ARG A 34 10.69 -12.35 -0.22
CA ARG A 34 9.45 -13.00 0.27
C ARG A 34 9.17 -12.90 1.78
N ARG A 35 9.89 -12.05 2.53
CA ARG A 35 9.65 -11.82 3.97
C ARG A 35 8.29 -11.18 4.27
N LEU A 36 7.72 -10.45 3.31
CA LEU A 36 6.35 -9.92 3.38
C LEU A 36 5.26 -11.00 3.22
N LYS A 37 5.64 -12.24 2.87
CA LYS A 37 4.73 -13.40 2.71
C LYS A 37 3.54 -13.14 1.78
N LEU A 38 3.78 -12.42 0.69
CA LEU A 38 2.81 -12.23 -0.39
C LEU A 38 2.57 -13.55 -1.14
N HIS A 39 1.43 -13.66 -1.82
CA HIS A 39 1.23 -14.73 -2.79
C HIS A 39 2.33 -14.63 -3.87
N PRO A 40 2.87 -15.76 -4.38
CA PRO A 40 3.92 -15.73 -5.40
C PRO A 40 3.58 -14.88 -6.63
N ASP A 41 2.30 -14.86 -7.03
CA ASP A 41 1.83 -14.07 -8.19
C ASP A 41 1.80 -12.55 -7.92
N ASP A 42 1.77 -12.14 -6.65
CA ASP A 42 1.70 -10.73 -6.25
C ASP A 42 3.10 -10.10 -6.11
N LEU A 43 4.16 -10.89 -6.18
CA LEU A 43 5.54 -10.39 -6.01
C LEU A 43 5.91 -9.29 -7.01
N TYR A 44 5.24 -9.28 -8.17
CA TYR A 44 5.39 -8.27 -9.22
C TYR A 44 4.04 -7.71 -9.65
N ALA A 45 3.14 -7.41 -8.70
CA ALA A 45 1.79 -6.91 -8.99
C ALA A 45 1.75 -5.64 -9.86
N PHE A 46 2.79 -4.80 -9.84
CA PHE A 46 2.92 -3.62 -10.71
C PHE A 46 3.68 -3.90 -12.03
N GLY A 47 3.94 -5.17 -12.34
CA GLY A 47 4.75 -5.61 -13.47
C GLY A 47 6.26 -5.62 -13.18
N ALA A 48 6.98 -6.56 -13.81
CA ALA A 48 8.41 -6.75 -13.57
C ALA A 48 9.27 -5.51 -13.83
N HIS A 49 8.86 -4.65 -14.78
CA HIS A 49 9.54 -3.39 -15.09
C HIS A 49 9.48 -2.35 -13.95
N ARG A 50 8.53 -2.46 -13.02
CA ARG A 50 8.45 -1.63 -11.79
C ARG A 50 9.29 -2.20 -10.64
N GLY A 51 9.82 -3.41 -10.81
CA GLY A 51 10.47 -4.19 -9.76
C GLY A 51 9.48 -4.91 -8.86
N GLY A 52 10.02 -5.68 -7.91
CA GLY A 52 9.20 -6.48 -7.03
C GLY A 52 8.71 -5.72 -5.81
N ILE A 53 7.63 -6.20 -5.19
CA ILE A 53 7.12 -5.66 -3.92
C ILE A 53 8.09 -5.99 -2.80
N ASN A 54 8.71 -4.94 -2.25
CA ASN A 54 9.69 -5.06 -1.18
C ASN A 54 9.28 -4.31 0.09
N GLU A 55 8.26 -3.48 0.00
CA GLU A 55 7.79 -2.65 1.09
C GLU A 55 6.26 -2.74 1.25
N ARG A 56 5.83 -2.70 2.51
CA ARG A 56 4.44 -2.51 2.92
C ARG A 56 4.37 -1.32 3.85
N TRP A 57 3.65 -0.29 3.45
CA TRP A 57 3.52 0.91 4.26
C TRP A 57 2.23 0.82 5.09
N PHE A 58 2.27 1.36 6.31
CA PHE A 58 1.14 1.37 7.23
C PHE A 58 0.81 2.82 7.59
N SER A 59 -0.48 3.19 7.49
CA SER A 59 -0.96 4.53 7.83
C SER A 59 -0.16 5.65 7.14
N SER A 60 0.31 5.40 5.92
CA SER A 60 1.13 6.35 5.19
C SER A 60 0.28 7.44 4.54
N THR A 61 0.71 8.68 4.74
CA THR A 61 0.23 9.87 4.05
C THR A 61 1.24 10.37 3.02
N THR A 62 2.29 9.59 2.76
CA THR A 62 3.41 9.96 1.90
C THR A 62 3.29 9.25 0.55
N LYS A 63 3.40 10.01 -0.54
CA LYS A 63 3.50 9.45 -1.89
C LYS A 63 4.88 8.83 -2.09
N ALA A 64 4.92 7.63 -2.64
CA ALA A 64 6.16 6.99 -3.02
C ALA A 64 6.85 7.79 -4.12
N SER A 65 8.19 7.73 -4.14
CA SER A 65 9.02 8.32 -5.20
C SER A 65 9.76 7.18 -5.91
N ASN A 66 9.09 6.54 -6.85
CA ASN A 66 9.54 5.29 -7.48
C ASN A 66 9.80 5.44 -8.98
N GLY A 67 10.15 6.66 -9.40
CA GLY A 67 10.47 6.99 -10.78
C GLY A 67 9.24 7.28 -11.66
N PRO A 68 9.43 7.37 -12.99
CA PRO A 68 8.43 7.92 -13.92
C PRO A 68 7.10 7.16 -13.97
N ALA A 69 7.11 5.87 -13.64
CA ALA A 69 5.92 5.03 -13.70
C ALA A 69 5.14 4.96 -12.37
N THR A 70 5.58 5.68 -11.33
CA THR A 70 4.89 5.74 -10.02
C THR A 70 3.44 6.15 -10.20
N THR A 71 2.51 5.38 -9.64
CA THR A 71 1.09 5.72 -9.75
C THR A 71 0.73 6.90 -8.84
N PRO A 72 -0.37 7.64 -9.11
CA PRO A 72 -0.70 8.86 -8.35
C PRO A 72 -0.83 8.67 -6.83
N ASP A 73 -1.18 7.46 -6.41
CA ASP A 73 -1.54 7.10 -5.04
C ASP A 73 -0.59 6.04 -4.44
N GLU A 74 0.46 5.66 -5.16
CA GLU A 74 1.44 4.71 -4.66
C GLU A 74 2.05 5.19 -3.34
N GLY A 75 2.07 4.33 -2.32
CA GLY A 75 2.54 4.70 -0.97
C GLY A 75 1.48 5.33 -0.05
N LEU A 76 0.29 5.68 -0.53
CA LEU A 76 -0.79 6.16 0.33
C LEU A 76 -1.59 4.98 0.93
N SER A 77 -2.01 5.12 2.19
CA SER A 77 -2.87 4.14 2.88
C SER A 77 -4.32 4.63 2.94
N TYR A 78 -5.26 3.75 2.60
CA TYR A 78 -6.69 4.04 2.54
C TYR A 78 -7.52 3.16 3.49
N VAL A 79 -8.78 3.54 3.71
CA VAL A 79 -9.79 2.86 4.54
C VAL A 79 -10.92 2.39 3.65
#